data_AF-A0A6J0W2V7-F1
#
_entry.id   AF-A0A6J0W2V7-F1
#
_cell.length_a   1.000
_cell.length_b   1.000
_cell.length_c   1.000
_cell.angle_alpha   90.00
_cell.angle_beta   90.00
_cell.angle_gamma   90.00
#
_symmetry.space_group_name_H-M   'P 1'
#
loop_
_entity.id
_entity.type
_entity.pdbx_description
1 polymer ?
#
loop_
_entity_poly.entity_id
_entity_poly.type
_entity_poly.pdbx_seq_one_letter_code
_entity_poly.pdbx_strand_id
1 'polypeptide(L)'
;FLYLGTNWLMETVCLIHSKGDPKWIQSVPIGERSPWVEAFRGYNLLKDKEGPRFITSHLPVQLFPRSFFKSKAKMIYLIRNPRDVLVSGYFFWRSAKLVKKPQSLEQYFEWFVQGNVVFGSWFDHTRGWMSMRDKENFLILSYEEMKW
;
A
#
# COMPACT_ATOMS: atom_id res chain seq x y z
N PHE A 1 -2.88 4.68 2.66
CA PHE A 1 -2.69 3.22 2.79
C PHE A 1 -3.32 2.47 1.64
N LEU A 2 -4.63 2.17 1.63
CA LEU A 2 -5.31 1.52 0.50
C LEU A 2 -5.56 2.39 -0.76
N TYR A 3 -5.29 3.71 -0.69
CA TYR A 3 -5.82 4.72 -1.63
C TYR A 3 -4.75 5.67 -2.20
N LEU A 4 -3.48 5.28 -2.08
CA LEU A 4 -2.32 6.09 -2.48
C LEU A 4 -1.98 5.94 -3.96
N GLY A 5 -2.68 5.08 -4.70
CA GLY A 5 -2.27 4.64 -6.04
C GLY A 5 -1.50 3.32 -6.03
N THR A 6 -1.60 2.53 -4.95
CA THR A 6 -0.90 1.24 -4.80
C THR A 6 -1.11 0.31 -5.99
N ASN A 7 -2.34 0.22 -6.52
CA ASN A 7 -2.62 -0.59 -7.72
C ASN A 7 -1.85 -0.08 -8.95
N TRP A 8 -1.78 1.24 -9.16
CA TRP A 8 -1.02 1.81 -10.27
C TRP A 8 0.46 1.45 -10.13
N LEU A 9 1.05 1.64 -8.94
CA LEU A 9 2.44 1.27 -8.70
C LEU A 9 2.69 -0.22 -8.92
N MET A 10 1.79 -1.09 -8.44
CA MET A 10 1.87 -2.53 -8.65
C MET A 10 1.86 -2.88 -10.13
N GLU A 11 0.98 -2.29 -10.94
CA GLU A 11 0.95 -2.52 -12.39
C GLU A 11 2.24 -2.06 -13.07
N THR A 12 2.72 -0.85 -12.74
CA THR A 12 3.97 -0.31 -13.28
C THR A 12 5.15 -1.21 -12.95
N VAL A 13 5.29 -1.65 -11.69
CA VAL A 13 6.37 -2.55 -11.27
C VAL A 13 6.26 -3.91 -11.94
N CYS A 14 5.05 -4.45 -12.12
CA CYS A 14 4.84 -5.72 -12.82
C CYS A 14 5.27 -5.61 -14.30
N LEU A 15 4.92 -4.52 -14.98
CA LEU A 15 5.34 -4.29 -16.37
C LEU A 15 6.86 -4.10 -16.49
N ILE A 16 7.49 -3.35 -15.57
CA ILE A 16 8.96 -3.21 -15.54
C ILE A 16 9.61 -4.59 -15.37
N HIS A 17 9.10 -5.42 -14.46
CA HIS A 17 9.61 -6.77 -14.24
C HIS A 17 9.46 -7.65 -15.49
N SER A 18 8.32 -7.57 -16.17
CA SER A 18 8.05 -8.27 -17.43
C SER A 18 8.67 -7.61 -18.66
N LYS A 19 9.55 -6.61 -18.50
CA LYS A 19 10.19 -5.86 -19.60
C LYS A 19 9.18 -5.30 -20.62
N GLY A 20 8.00 -4.90 -20.14
CA GLY A 20 6.91 -4.37 -20.94
C GLY A 20 5.94 -5.42 -21.52
N ASP A 21 6.16 -6.72 -21.31
CA ASP A 21 5.22 -7.75 -21.76
C ASP A 21 3.93 -7.73 -20.91
N PRO A 22 2.75 -7.43 -21.50
CA PRO A 22 1.51 -7.31 -20.74
C PRO A 22 0.86 -8.66 -20.41
N LYS A 23 1.33 -9.79 -20.97
CA LYS A 23 0.68 -11.10 -20.80
C LYS A 23 0.47 -11.46 -19.34
N TRP A 24 1.44 -11.19 -18.48
CA TRP A 24 1.35 -11.52 -17.06
C TRP A 24 0.30 -10.67 -16.33
N ILE A 25 0.26 -9.37 -16.58
CA ILE A 25 -0.72 -8.47 -15.92
C ILE A 25 -2.15 -8.68 -16.43
N GLN A 26 -2.31 -9.15 -17.66
CA GLN A 26 -3.60 -9.47 -18.28
C GLN A 26 -4.13 -10.86 -17.86
N SER A 27 -3.25 -11.80 -17.52
CA SER A 27 -3.63 -13.19 -17.19
C SER A 27 -3.78 -13.44 -15.69
N VAL A 28 -3.06 -12.70 -14.84
CA VAL A 28 -3.06 -12.93 -13.38
C VAL A 28 -3.63 -11.72 -12.64
N PRO A 29 -4.64 -11.90 -11.77
CA PRO A 29 -5.19 -10.82 -10.96
C PRO A 29 -4.13 -10.12 -10.11
N ILE A 30 -4.28 -8.81 -9.93
CA ILE A 30 -3.30 -7.96 -9.23
C ILE A 30 -2.98 -8.46 -7.81
N GLY A 31 -3.98 -8.96 -7.08
CA GLY A 31 -3.84 -9.49 -5.72
C GLY A 31 -3.14 -10.85 -5.63
N GLU A 32 -2.95 -11.55 -6.76
CA GLU A 32 -2.17 -12.78 -6.84
C GLU A 32 -0.74 -12.51 -7.34
N ARG A 33 -0.56 -11.46 -8.15
CA ARG A 33 0.76 -10.97 -8.55
C ARG A 33 1.54 -10.38 -7.39
N SER A 34 0.91 -9.50 -6.62
CA SER A 34 1.49 -8.89 -5.41
C SER A 34 0.48 -8.92 -4.26
N PRO A 35 0.44 -10.04 -3.49
CA PRO A 35 -0.55 -10.21 -2.43
C PRO A 35 -0.32 -9.27 -1.24
N TRP A 36 -1.41 -8.85 -0.59
CA TRP A 36 -1.37 -8.10 0.67
C TRP A 36 -0.99 -9.02 1.84
N VAL A 37 0.18 -8.80 2.43
CA VAL A 37 0.72 -9.68 3.49
C VAL A 37 -0.14 -9.69 4.75
N GLU A 38 -0.79 -8.59 5.08
CA GLU A 38 -1.70 -8.48 6.23
C GLU A 38 -3.04 -9.19 6.03
N ALA A 39 -3.40 -9.56 4.80
CA ALA A 39 -4.64 -10.24 4.51
C ALA A 39 -4.47 -11.77 4.61
N PHE A 40 -5.44 -12.47 5.20
CA PHE A 40 -5.40 -13.92 5.36
C PHE A 40 -5.11 -14.68 4.04
N ARG A 41 -5.76 -14.28 2.95
CA ARG A 41 -5.51 -14.85 1.61
C ARG A 41 -4.09 -14.55 1.14
N GLY A 42 -3.60 -13.33 1.31
CA GLY A 42 -2.27 -12.93 0.85
C GLY A 42 -1.16 -13.61 1.62
N TYR A 43 -1.29 -13.74 2.94
CA TYR A 43 -0.38 -14.55 3.76
C TYR A 43 -0.28 -15.99 3.26
N ASN A 44 -1.42 -16.66 3.01
CA ASN A 44 -1.43 -18.03 2.52
C ASN A 44 -0.82 -18.19 1.12
N LEU A 45 -0.90 -17.17 0.26
CA LEU A 45 -0.24 -17.15 -1.04
C LEU A 45 1.29 -16.95 -0.95
N LEU A 46 1.77 -16.34 0.14
CA LEU A 46 3.17 -15.95 0.29
C LEU A 46 4.00 -16.92 1.15
N LYS A 47 3.37 -17.63 2.09
CA LYS A 47 4.05 -18.46 3.09
C LYS A 47 4.93 -19.56 2.47
N ASP A 48 4.47 -20.20 1.41
CA ASP A 48 5.14 -21.34 0.76
C ASP A 48 5.74 -20.95 -0.60
N LYS A 49 5.75 -19.65 -0.93
CA LYS A 49 6.21 -19.17 -2.23
C LYS A 49 7.74 -18.99 -2.23
N GLU A 50 8.40 -19.73 -3.12
CA GLU A 50 9.84 -19.60 -3.37
C GLU A 50 10.16 -18.56 -4.46
N GLY A 51 11.41 -18.10 -4.48
CA GLY A 51 11.92 -17.17 -5.48
C GLY A 51 11.58 -15.67 -5.25
N PRO A 52 11.76 -14.81 -6.27
CA PRO A 52 11.39 -13.41 -6.20
C PRO A 52 9.89 -13.23 -5.95
N ARG A 53 9.53 -12.41 -4.96
CA ARG A 53 8.15 -12.15 -4.56
C ARG A 53 7.85 -10.66 -4.65
N PHE A 54 6.73 -10.33 -5.27
CA PHE A 54 6.07 -9.04 -5.05
C PHE A 54 5.13 -9.19 -3.86
N ILE A 55 5.26 -8.26 -2.91
CA ILE A 55 4.49 -8.25 -1.68
C ILE A 55 3.96 -6.83 -1.53
N THR A 56 2.66 -6.71 -1.28
CA THR A 56 2.04 -5.43 -0.96
C THR A 56 1.74 -5.38 0.53
N SER A 57 1.85 -4.20 1.13
CA SER A 57 1.39 -3.99 2.50
C SER A 57 0.98 -2.56 2.76
N HIS A 58 0.05 -2.42 3.68
CA HIS A 58 -0.36 -1.15 4.26
C HIS A 58 0.00 -1.02 5.74
N LEU A 59 0.83 -1.92 6.26
CA LEU A 59 1.20 -1.91 7.66
C LEU A 59 2.12 -0.70 7.97
N PRO A 60 1.89 -0.04 9.12
CA PRO A 60 2.81 0.98 9.60
C PRO A 60 4.14 0.33 10.01
N VAL A 61 5.22 1.10 9.96
CA VAL A 61 6.59 0.59 10.13
C VAL A 61 6.78 -0.25 11.41
N GLN A 62 6.09 0.11 12.50
CA GLN A 62 6.15 -0.59 13.78
C GLN A 62 5.46 -1.96 13.80
N LEU A 63 4.55 -2.22 12.85
CA LEU A 63 3.89 -3.52 12.68
C LEU A 63 4.51 -4.35 11.54
N PHE A 64 5.48 -3.79 10.82
CA PHE A 64 6.12 -4.50 9.71
C PHE A 64 7.11 -5.57 10.21
N PRO A 65 7.24 -6.72 9.51
CA PRO A 65 8.13 -7.79 9.96
C PRO A 65 9.57 -7.33 10.18
N ARG A 66 10.11 -7.59 11.39
CA ARG A 66 11.47 -7.16 11.76
C ARG A 66 12.56 -7.74 10.84
N SER A 67 12.30 -8.89 10.25
CA SER A 67 13.21 -9.55 9.29
C SER A 67 13.45 -8.70 8.04
N PHE A 68 12.48 -7.88 7.61
CA PHE A 68 12.63 -6.99 6.46
C PHE A 68 13.83 -6.05 6.64
N PHE A 69 13.94 -5.40 7.80
CA PHE A 69 14.97 -4.40 8.08
C PHE A 69 16.41 -4.97 8.11
N LYS A 70 16.55 -6.30 8.21
CA LYS A 70 17.84 -6.99 8.13
C LYS A 70 18.08 -7.68 6.78
N SER A 71 17.12 -7.61 5.88
CA SER A 71 17.15 -8.31 4.60
C SER A 71 17.66 -7.42 3.46
N LYS A 72 17.92 -8.01 2.30
CA LYS A 72 18.19 -7.29 1.04
C LYS A 72 16.92 -6.97 0.24
N ALA A 73 15.73 -7.17 0.82
CA ALA A 73 14.48 -6.87 0.14
C ALA A 73 14.39 -5.38 -0.17
N LYS A 74 13.84 -5.04 -1.33
CA LYS A 74 13.62 -3.65 -1.75
C LYS A 74 12.18 -3.24 -1.42
N MET A 75 11.99 -1.98 -1.05
CA MET A 75 10.67 -1.41 -0.80
C MET A 75 10.48 -0.11 -1.55
N ILE A 76 9.29 0.05 -2.14
CA ILE A 76 8.82 1.30 -2.70
C ILE A 76 7.66 1.76 -1.81
N TYR A 77 7.85 2.86 -1.11
CA TYR A 77 6.84 3.49 -0.27
C TYR A 77 6.16 4.62 -1.05
N LEU A 78 4.86 4.50 -1.25
CA LEU A 78 4.07 5.50 -1.95
C LEU A 78 3.46 6.48 -0.95
N ILE A 79 3.68 7.78 -1.13
CA ILE A 79 3.02 8.87 -0.40
C ILE A 79 2.03 9.58 -1.32
N ARG A 80 1.01 10.22 -0.76
CA ARG A 80 0.04 11.04 -1.51
C ARG A 80 -0.42 12.19 -0.62
N ASN A 81 -0.83 13.31 -1.21
CA ASN A 81 -1.42 14.42 -0.47
C ASN A 81 -2.52 13.92 0.50
N PRO A 82 -2.44 14.23 1.81
CA PRO A 82 -3.39 13.70 2.79
C PRO A 82 -4.84 14.11 2.52
N ARG A 83 -5.08 15.27 1.90
CA ARG A 83 -6.42 15.74 1.52
C ARG A 83 -7.07 14.80 0.50
N ASP A 84 -6.30 14.40 -0.49
CA ASP A 84 -6.72 13.44 -1.51
C ASP A 84 -6.96 12.04 -0.93
N VAL A 85 -6.08 11.61 -0.01
CA VAL A 85 -6.22 10.32 0.69
C VAL A 85 -7.51 10.28 1.49
N LEU A 86 -7.84 11.38 2.17
CA LEU A 86 -9.07 11.53 2.94
C LEU A 86 -10.30 11.39 2.03
N VAL A 87 -10.37 12.15 0.94
CA VAL A 87 -11.52 12.09 0.02
C VAL A 87 -11.64 10.70 -0.61
N SER A 88 -10.53 10.11 -1.07
CA SER A 88 -10.55 8.77 -1.67
C SER A 88 -10.94 7.69 -0.64
N GLY A 89 -10.48 7.81 0.60
CA GLY A 89 -10.83 6.90 1.69
C GLY A 89 -12.31 6.96 2.05
N TYR A 90 -12.90 8.16 2.09
CA TYR A 90 -14.33 8.33 2.33
C TYR A 90 -15.19 7.53 1.33
N PHE A 91 -14.94 7.69 0.03
CA PHE A 91 -15.71 7.00 -1.01
C PHE A 91 -15.49 5.48 -1.01
N PHE A 92 -14.26 5.04 -0.74
CA PHE A 92 -13.99 3.61 -0.63
C PHE A 92 -14.75 2.98 0.53
N TRP A 93 -14.66 3.56 1.73
CA TRP A 93 -15.29 2.99 2.91
C TRP A 93 -16.82 3.03 2.85
N ARG A 94 -17.40 3.99 2.13
CA ARG A 94 -18.82 4.01 1.83
C ARG A 94 -19.25 2.84 0.92
N SER A 95 -18.36 2.39 0.05
CA SER A 95 -18.58 1.26 -0.87
C SER A 95 -18.25 -0.11 -0.26
N ALA A 96 -17.41 -0.15 0.79
CA ALA A 96 -16.99 -1.38 1.44
C ALA A 96 -18.16 -2.08 2.17
N LYS A 97 -18.25 -3.41 2.05
CA LYS A 97 -19.38 -4.19 2.59
C LYS A 97 -19.23 -4.63 4.05
N LEU A 98 -18.00 -4.68 4.58
CA LEU A 98 -17.68 -5.35 5.86
C LEU A 98 -17.10 -4.39 6.92
N VAL A 99 -17.41 -3.10 6.84
CA VAL A 99 -16.94 -2.11 7.82
C VAL A 99 -18.03 -1.09 8.16
N LYS A 100 -17.86 -0.43 9.31
CA LYS A 100 -18.66 0.76 9.64
C LYS A 100 -18.41 1.84 8.59
N LYS A 101 -19.48 2.27 7.93
CA LYS A 101 -19.43 3.30 6.90
C LYS A 101 -19.48 4.68 7.55
N PRO A 102 -18.67 5.65 7.10
CA PRO A 102 -18.88 7.03 7.49
C PRO A 102 -20.22 7.52 6.93
N GLN A 103 -20.98 8.23 7.76
CA GLN A 103 -22.28 8.81 7.40
C GLN A 103 -22.11 10.10 6.59
N SER A 104 -21.04 10.86 6.82
CA SER A 104 -20.69 12.08 6.10
C SER A 104 -19.18 12.22 5.90
N LEU A 105 -18.76 13.18 5.08
CA LEU A 105 -17.33 13.46 4.86
C LEU A 105 -16.71 14.05 6.12
N GLU A 106 -17.45 14.87 6.86
CA GLU A 106 -17.04 15.52 8.11
C GLU A 106 -16.74 14.48 9.19
N GLN A 107 -17.63 13.48 9.35
CA GLN A 107 -17.38 12.37 10.26
C GLN A 107 -16.12 11.59 9.88
N TYR A 108 -15.92 11.34 8.58
CA TYR A 108 -14.70 10.65 8.13
C TYR A 108 -13.44 11.51 8.33
N PHE A 109 -13.55 12.83 8.15
CA PHE A 109 -12.47 13.77 8.39
C PHE A 109 -12.01 13.73 9.84
N GLU A 110 -12.94 13.74 10.81
CA GLU A 110 -12.63 13.60 12.22
C GLU A 110 -11.89 12.29 12.51
N TRP A 111 -12.39 11.17 11.99
CA TRP A 111 -11.72 9.88 12.15
C TRP A 111 -10.32 9.88 11.54
N PHE A 112 -10.14 10.46 10.36
CA PHE A 112 -8.86 10.53 9.67
C PHE A 112 -7.82 11.34 10.45
N VAL A 113 -8.19 12.54 10.92
CA VAL A 113 -7.29 13.42 11.68
C VAL A 113 -6.93 12.83 13.04
N GLN A 114 -7.88 12.16 13.71
CA GLN A 114 -7.62 11.46 14.97
C GLN A 114 -6.85 10.13 14.78
N GLY A 115 -6.66 9.67 13.54
CA GLY A 115 -6.06 8.37 13.26
C GLY A 115 -6.97 7.17 13.56
N ASN A 116 -8.27 7.40 13.75
CA ASN A 116 -9.30 6.38 13.99
C ASN A 116 -9.79 5.73 12.68
N VAL A 117 -8.84 5.39 11.80
CA VAL A 117 -9.10 4.71 10.53
C VAL A 117 -8.23 3.45 10.43
N VAL A 118 -8.55 2.58 9.47
CA VAL A 118 -7.75 1.36 9.26
C VAL A 118 -6.31 1.75 8.93
N PHE A 119 -5.36 1.07 9.59
CA PHE A 119 -3.91 1.35 9.60
C PHE A 119 -3.48 2.63 10.33
N GLY A 120 -4.40 3.31 11.02
CA GLY A 120 -4.10 4.38 11.96
C GLY A 120 -3.86 5.75 11.32
N SER A 121 -3.17 6.61 12.07
CA SER A 121 -2.81 7.98 11.68
C SER A 121 -1.97 8.02 10.40
N TRP A 122 -2.44 8.74 9.39
CA TRP A 122 -1.68 8.99 8.16
C TRP A 122 -0.34 9.68 8.44
N PHE A 123 -0.32 10.60 9.41
CA PHE A 123 0.88 11.35 9.79
C PHE A 123 1.93 10.44 10.41
N ASP A 124 1.54 9.61 11.38
CA ASP A 124 2.47 8.72 12.06
C ASP A 124 2.96 7.63 11.11
N HIS A 125 2.08 7.10 10.28
CA HIS A 125 2.43 6.09 9.31
C HIS A 125 3.44 6.64 8.28
N THR A 126 3.20 7.84 7.76
CA THR A 126 4.09 8.49 6.80
C THR A 126 5.43 8.84 7.44
N ARG A 127 5.43 9.48 8.61
CA ARG A 127 6.65 9.80 9.35
C ARG A 127 7.46 8.55 9.67
N GLY A 128 6.80 7.46 10.06
CA GLY A 128 7.43 6.18 10.37
C GLY A 128 8.21 5.63 9.17
N TRP A 129 7.59 5.51 8.00
CA TRP A 129 8.28 5.02 6.81
C TRP A 129 9.27 6.02 6.23
N MET A 130 9.03 7.33 6.34
CA MET A 130 9.99 8.35 5.91
C MET A 130 11.32 8.30 6.68
N SER A 131 11.38 7.64 7.84
CA SER A 131 12.64 7.40 8.55
C SER A 131 13.60 6.48 7.77
N MET A 132 13.10 5.76 6.77
CA MET A 132 13.89 4.85 5.92
C MET A 132 14.42 5.50 4.64
N ARG A 133 14.13 6.79 4.38
CA ARG A 133 14.40 7.47 3.10
C ARG A 133 15.84 7.43 2.62
N ASP A 134 16.80 7.34 3.54
CA ASP A 134 18.23 7.34 3.23
C ASP A 134 18.82 5.92 3.07
N LYS A 135 17.97 4.88 3.06
CA LYS A 135 18.39 3.48 2.88
C LYS A 135 18.43 3.11 1.40
N GLU A 136 19.50 2.47 0.96
CA GLU A 136 19.70 2.08 -0.45
C GLU A 136 18.61 1.16 -1.02
N ASN A 137 17.97 0.35 -0.18
CA ASN A 137 16.90 -0.56 -0.56
C ASN A 137 15.49 0.03 -0.38
N PHE A 138 15.37 1.34 -0.19
CA PHE A 138 14.11 2.02 0.06
C PHE A 138 13.93 3.22 -0.87
N LEU A 139 12.83 3.22 -1.61
CA LEU A 139 12.46 4.32 -2.51
C LEU A 139 11.15 4.94 -2.02
N ILE A 140 11.12 6.28 -1.89
CA ILE A 140 9.88 7.02 -1.70
C ILE A 140 9.44 7.55 -3.05
N LEU A 141 8.18 7.32 -3.40
CA LEU A 141 7.52 7.95 -4.54
C LEU A 141 6.28 8.68 -4.05
N SER A 142 5.93 9.81 -4.64
CA SER A 142 4.61 10.39 -4.49
C SER A 142 3.68 9.97 -5.62
N TYR A 143 2.39 9.84 -5.31
CA TYR A 143 1.34 9.62 -6.30
C TYR A 143 1.28 10.75 -7.33
N GLU A 144 1.60 11.96 -6.90
CA GLU A 144 1.62 13.16 -7.74
C GLU A 144 2.73 13.10 -8.79
N GLU A 145 3.92 12.60 -8.45
CA GLU A 145 5.02 12.35 -9.41
C GLU A 145 4.69 11.23 -10.40
N MET A 146 3.90 10.22 -10.00
CA MET A 146 3.52 9.14 -10.91
C MET A 146 2.54 9.59 -12.02
N LYS A 147 1.90 10.76 -11.87
CA LYS A 147 0.92 11.25 -12.84
C LYS A 147 1.54 11.85 -14.10
N TRP A 148 2.83 12.19 -14.09
CA TRP A 148 3.45 13.01 -15.12
C TRP A 148 4.90 12.61 -15.38
#